data_AF-A0A970K5S4-F1
#
_entry.id   AF-A0A970K5S4-F1
#
_cell.length_a   1.000
_cell.length_b   1.000
_cell.length_c   1.000
_cell.angle_alpha   90.00
_cell.angle_beta   90.00
_cell.angle_gamma   90.00
#
_symmetry.space_group_name_H-M   'P 1'
#
loop_
_entity.id
_entity.type
_entity.pdbx_description
1 polymer ?
#
loop_
_entity_poly.entity_id
_entity_poly.type
_entity_poly.pdbx_seq_one_letter_code
_entity_poly.pdbx_strand_id
1 'polypeptide(L)'
;MPAARGHDILPPRHAAAPYPLHGRRAGRGHGGGETLERVNRLTGQRRVRFSPDGTAKTFTLPEKGFLSVDYARVVGGEELAVASYDAAGGTVTLAAAPAAGTNTVEIGYTMPNALRAQVVKMRYAETFSGATDSRVFLYGDGANKAIYSDLDYDGMPTAEYFPDLNEVAVGGANEPITAMIRHHDRLLAFKPDSAYSIAYDTVTLPDGTVTAGFYVRTVNRDIGSAAHGQACLVVNHPRTLDAGGIYEWVAASGSGNIMILDQRSARRVSHKVEQTLRTMDLTQAMTFYDKIEHCYYVVQGGVAVVQNMENGAWYTYRNFPATCMIVYRDELYIGTEEGTIRHVSRAYTSDDGAPIAAYWESGAMDFGLSSGGKVSSDIYVTMKPEQGAHVLVSVRSDVRGDCGEVLLGQEQETPEQPVSSGLMTFKAMSFAHFSFGTSRLPRIRRLKLRAKKFAFYRLIFRSETNWSTATILGADIKVRFTGAIR
;
A
#
# COMPACT_ATOMS: atom_id res chain seq x y z
N MET A 1 -17.43 -4.43 -18.81
CA MET A 1 -16.81 -4.73 -20.12
C MET A 1 -15.39 -4.20 -20.10
N PRO A 2 -14.32 -5.01 -20.16
CA PRO A 2 -12.97 -4.48 -20.08
C PRO A 2 -12.43 -4.19 -21.49
N ALA A 3 -12.08 -2.93 -21.75
CA ALA A 3 -11.30 -2.53 -22.91
C ALA A 3 -9.84 -2.37 -22.49
N ALA A 4 -9.02 -3.30 -22.97
CA ALA A 4 -7.56 -3.28 -22.89
C ALA A 4 -6.97 -2.08 -23.65
N ARG A 5 -5.87 -1.51 -23.15
CA ARG A 5 -4.99 -0.66 -23.97
C ARG A 5 -4.05 -1.57 -24.76
N GLY A 6 -4.08 -1.42 -26.08
CA GLY A 6 -3.16 -2.08 -27.00
C GLY A 6 -1.72 -1.62 -26.78
N HIS A 7 -0.94 -2.49 -26.19
CA HIS A 7 0.36 -2.84 -26.75
C HIS A 7 0.11 -3.99 -27.72
N ASP A 8 0.78 -4.00 -28.86
CA ASP A 8 0.68 -5.09 -29.85
C ASP A 8 0.74 -6.45 -29.17
N ILE A 9 -0.42 -7.10 -29.09
CA ILE A 9 -0.56 -8.49 -28.66
C ILE A 9 -0.04 -9.31 -29.85
N LEU A 10 1.28 -9.56 -29.83
CA LEU A 10 1.78 -10.80 -30.39
C LEU A 10 0.87 -11.93 -29.87
N PRO A 11 0.39 -12.85 -30.73
CA PRO A 11 -0.48 -13.93 -30.29
C PRO A 11 0.17 -14.62 -29.09
N PRO A 12 -0.60 -15.06 -28.08
CA PRO A 12 -0.07 -15.66 -26.88
C PRO A 12 0.83 -16.83 -27.30
N ARG A 13 2.15 -16.63 -27.23
CA ARG A 13 3.13 -17.68 -27.44
C ARG A 13 3.02 -18.60 -26.24
N HIS A 14 2.08 -19.53 -26.31
CA HIS A 14 1.76 -20.53 -25.32
C HIS A 14 1.32 -19.92 -23.97
N ALA A 15 0.21 -20.41 -23.43
CA ALA A 15 0.06 -20.43 -21.98
C ALA A 15 1.21 -21.32 -21.47
N ALA A 16 2.37 -20.71 -21.20
CA ALA A 16 3.55 -21.42 -20.81
C ALA A 16 3.26 -22.06 -19.45
N ALA A 17 3.25 -23.40 -19.42
CA ALA A 17 3.45 -24.11 -18.18
C ALA A 17 4.73 -23.54 -17.53
N PRO A 18 4.77 -23.39 -16.19
CA PRO A 18 5.93 -22.81 -15.51
C PRO A 18 7.18 -23.56 -15.95
N TYR A 19 8.25 -22.85 -16.28
CA TYR A 19 9.49 -23.46 -16.75
C TYR A 19 9.91 -24.63 -15.82
N PRO A 20 10.24 -25.81 -16.37
CA PRO A 20 10.72 -26.92 -15.56
C PRO A 20 12.12 -26.59 -15.04
N LEU A 21 12.22 -26.26 -13.75
CA LEU A 21 13.45 -25.78 -13.13
C LEU A 21 14.01 -26.72 -12.07
N HIS A 22 13.57 -27.97 -12.02
CA HIS A 22 14.41 -28.98 -11.36
C HIS A 22 15.28 -29.62 -12.44
N GLY A 23 16.58 -29.33 -12.40
CA GLY A 23 17.57 -29.83 -13.35
C GLY A 23 18.58 -30.72 -12.62
N ARG A 24 18.71 -31.98 -13.06
CA ARG A 24 19.80 -32.86 -12.62
C ARG A 24 20.67 -33.28 -13.80
N ARG A 25 21.98 -33.43 -13.57
CA ARG A 25 22.87 -34.20 -14.43
C ARG A 25 22.95 -35.61 -13.87
N ALA A 26 22.57 -36.63 -14.62
CA ALA A 26 22.77 -38.01 -14.19
C ALA A 26 24.16 -38.52 -14.62
N GLY A 27 24.84 -39.25 -13.74
CA GLY A 27 26.05 -40.00 -14.08
C GLY A 27 25.78 -41.09 -15.12
N ARG A 28 26.85 -41.68 -15.68
CA ARG A 28 26.73 -42.76 -16.69
C ARG A 28 25.87 -43.92 -16.13
N GLY A 29 24.65 -44.06 -16.63
CA GLY A 29 23.81 -45.26 -16.50
C GLY A 29 23.15 -45.52 -15.14
N HIS A 30 23.43 -44.75 -14.08
CA HIS A 30 22.87 -44.98 -12.74
C HIS A 30 22.42 -43.66 -12.13
N GLY A 31 21.17 -43.59 -11.62
CA GLY A 31 20.44 -42.37 -11.24
C GLY A 31 21.04 -41.46 -10.15
N GLY A 32 22.33 -41.59 -9.82
CA GLY A 32 23.10 -40.61 -9.05
C GLY A 32 23.66 -39.51 -9.94
N GLY A 33 23.63 -38.27 -9.46
CA GLY A 33 24.25 -37.15 -10.17
C GLY A 33 23.98 -35.77 -9.54
N GLU A 34 24.45 -34.71 -10.18
CA GLU A 34 24.51 -33.35 -9.63
C GLU A 34 23.17 -32.63 -9.78
N THR A 35 22.69 -32.03 -8.68
CA THR A 35 21.51 -31.15 -8.70
C THR A 35 21.95 -29.75 -9.12
N LEU A 36 21.51 -29.31 -10.30
CA LEU A 36 21.82 -27.99 -10.83
C LEU A 36 20.80 -26.95 -10.37
N GLU A 37 19.54 -27.35 -10.28
CA GLU A 37 18.43 -26.48 -9.89
C GLU A 37 17.51 -27.25 -8.94
N ARG A 38 16.96 -26.57 -7.93
CA ARG A 38 16.08 -27.20 -6.94
C ARG A 38 14.67 -27.32 -7.47
N VAL A 39 13.87 -28.15 -6.80
CA VAL A 39 12.45 -28.33 -7.16
C VAL A 39 11.72 -27.00 -7.16
N ASN A 40 11.09 -26.64 -8.27
CA ASN A 40 10.23 -25.46 -8.33
C ASN A 40 8.87 -25.75 -7.66
N ARG A 41 8.48 -24.96 -6.66
CA ARG A 41 7.19 -25.12 -5.96
C ARG A 41 5.98 -24.91 -6.89
N LEU A 42 6.11 -24.12 -7.96
CA LEU A 42 5.00 -23.81 -8.86
C LEU A 42 4.59 -24.98 -9.78
N THR A 43 5.52 -25.87 -10.13
CA THR A 43 5.27 -26.91 -11.14
C THR A 43 5.76 -28.29 -10.70
N GLY A 44 5.02 -29.32 -11.10
CA GLY A 44 5.46 -30.71 -10.98
C GLY A 44 6.46 -31.10 -12.06
N GLN A 45 6.63 -30.28 -13.10
CA GLN A 45 7.53 -30.57 -14.21
C GLN A 45 8.99 -30.56 -13.75
N ARG A 46 9.75 -31.51 -14.28
CA ARG A 46 11.16 -31.79 -14.01
C ARG A 46 11.89 -31.96 -15.33
N ARG A 47 13.18 -31.66 -15.34
CA ARG A 47 14.08 -32.00 -16.45
C ARG A 47 15.34 -32.67 -15.94
N VAL A 48 15.85 -33.62 -16.71
CA VAL A 48 17.12 -34.26 -16.40
C VAL A 48 17.93 -34.41 -17.67
N ARG A 49 19.23 -34.14 -17.58
CA ARG A 49 20.19 -34.35 -18.67
C ARG A 49 21.00 -35.60 -18.41
N PHE A 50 21.11 -36.43 -19.44
CA PHE A 50 21.84 -37.69 -19.44
C PHE A 50 23.02 -37.65 -20.40
N SER A 51 24.07 -38.38 -20.05
CA SER A 51 25.23 -38.65 -20.91
C SER A 51 25.12 -40.06 -21.48
N PRO A 52 24.45 -40.26 -22.63
CA PRO A 52 24.31 -41.58 -23.26
C PRO A 52 25.65 -42.16 -23.69
N ASP A 53 25.75 -43.50 -23.72
CA ASP A 53 26.95 -44.23 -24.15
C ASP A 53 26.92 -44.67 -25.63
N GLY A 54 25.83 -44.37 -26.36
CA GLY A 54 25.63 -44.78 -27.75
C GLY A 54 24.89 -46.11 -27.92
N THR A 55 24.61 -46.85 -26.84
CA THR A 55 24.06 -48.21 -26.89
C THR A 55 22.84 -48.40 -25.99
N ALA A 56 22.83 -47.78 -24.80
CA ALA A 56 21.74 -47.88 -23.86
C ALA A 56 20.48 -47.15 -24.37
N LYS A 57 19.33 -47.82 -24.27
CA LYS A 57 18.01 -47.24 -24.59
C LYS A 57 17.22 -46.80 -23.36
N THR A 58 17.55 -47.38 -22.20
CA THR A 58 16.81 -47.17 -20.96
C THR A 58 17.59 -46.25 -20.03
N PHE A 59 16.93 -45.20 -19.57
CA PHE A 59 17.47 -44.20 -18.67
C PHE A 59 16.71 -44.26 -17.34
N THR A 60 17.44 -44.25 -16.23
CA THR A 60 16.84 -44.20 -14.88
C THR A 60 16.73 -42.75 -14.44
N LEU A 61 15.51 -42.29 -14.21
CA LEU A 61 15.23 -40.96 -13.67
C LEU A 61 15.66 -40.86 -12.20
N PRO A 62 15.99 -39.65 -11.71
CA PRO A 62 16.39 -39.45 -10.31
C PRO A 62 15.27 -39.69 -9.29
N GLU A 63 14.02 -39.63 -9.74
CA GLU A 63 12.82 -39.73 -8.93
C GLU A 63 11.89 -40.82 -9.50
N LYS A 64 11.19 -41.54 -8.62
CA LYS A 64 10.18 -42.55 -8.96
C LYS A 64 8.78 -41.99 -8.70
N GLY A 65 7.75 -42.61 -9.26
CA GLY A 65 6.35 -42.23 -9.08
C GLY A 65 5.93 -41.00 -9.87
N PHE A 66 6.58 -40.72 -11.00
CA PHE A 66 6.17 -39.66 -11.91
C PHE A 66 4.85 -40.00 -12.62
N LEU A 67 4.10 -38.97 -13.01
CA LEU A 67 2.78 -39.09 -13.64
C LEU A 67 2.88 -39.31 -15.15
N SER A 68 3.82 -38.63 -15.80
CA SER A 68 4.03 -38.68 -17.26
C SER A 68 5.49 -38.38 -17.62
N VAL A 69 5.92 -38.92 -18.75
CA VAL A 69 7.06 -38.38 -19.51
C VAL A 69 6.49 -37.39 -20.50
N ASP A 70 6.92 -36.14 -20.42
CA ASP A 70 6.36 -35.04 -21.20
C ASP A 70 7.09 -34.88 -22.53
N TYR A 71 8.42 -35.08 -22.52
CA TYR A 71 9.25 -35.10 -23.73
C TYR A 71 10.56 -35.85 -23.49
N ALA A 72 11.18 -36.29 -24.57
CA ALA A 72 12.60 -36.62 -24.62
C ALA A 72 13.20 -35.98 -25.87
N ARG A 73 14.40 -35.40 -25.78
CA ARG A 73 15.04 -34.70 -26.91
C ARG A 73 16.55 -34.68 -26.80
N VAL A 74 17.21 -34.37 -27.90
CA VAL A 74 18.61 -33.93 -27.87
C VAL A 74 18.64 -32.47 -27.38
N VAL A 75 19.58 -32.12 -26.49
CA VAL A 75 19.70 -30.76 -25.94
C VAL A 75 19.93 -29.76 -27.09
N GLY A 76 18.96 -28.86 -27.31
CA GLY A 76 18.99 -27.89 -28.41
C GLY A 76 18.73 -28.48 -29.80
N GLY A 77 18.25 -29.72 -29.87
CA GLY A 77 18.00 -30.44 -31.12
C GLY A 77 16.63 -31.13 -31.15
N GLU A 78 16.57 -32.20 -31.95
CA GLU A 78 15.34 -32.91 -32.28
C GLU A 78 14.76 -33.74 -31.12
N GLU A 79 13.44 -34.01 -31.19
CA GLU A 79 12.76 -34.92 -30.27
C GLU A 79 13.20 -36.38 -30.46
N LEU A 80 13.23 -37.11 -29.35
CA LEU A 80 13.54 -38.53 -29.28
C LEU A 80 12.25 -39.28 -28.94
N ALA A 81 11.89 -40.26 -29.78
CA ALA A 81 10.70 -41.08 -29.55
C ALA A 81 10.86 -41.92 -28.28
N VAL A 82 9.91 -41.78 -27.35
CA VAL A 82 9.79 -42.61 -26.14
C VAL A 82 9.01 -43.87 -26.48
N ALA A 83 9.60 -45.06 -26.25
CA ALA A 83 8.93 -46.33 -26.52
C ALA A 83 8.05 -46.78 -25.35
N SER A 84 8.53 -46.60 -24.11
CA SER A 84 7.78 -46.90 -22.90
C SER A 84 8.44 -46.24 -21.69
N TYR A 85 7.73 -46.20 -20.56
CA TYR A 85 8.28 -45.77 -19.28
C TYR A 85 7.64 -46.55 -18.13
N ASP A 86 8.40 -46.76 -17.06
CA ASP A 86 7.92 -47.34 -15.80
C ASP A 86 7.99 -46.27 -14.71
N ALA A 87 6.82 -45.71 -14.38
CA ALA A 87 6.68 -44.71 -13.33
C ALA A 87 7.16 -45.22 -11.97
N ALA A 88 6.82 -46.47 -11.61
CA ALA A 88 7.15 -47.04 -10.31
C ALA A 88 8.65 -47.40 -10.23
N GLY A 89 9.20 -47.94 -11.32
CA GLY A 89 10.63 -48.24 -11.44
C GLY A 89 11.52 -47.01 -11.61
N GLY A 90 10.96 -45.89 -12.09
CA GLY A 90 11.71 -44.67 -12.36
C GLY A 90 12.50 -44.73 -13.67
N THR A 91 12.00 -45.43 -14.71
CA THR A 91 12.76 -45.63 -15.95
C THR A 91 12.01 -45.15 -17.19
N VAL A 92 12.77 -44.68 -18.18
CA VAL A 92 12.27 -44.26 -19.50
C VAL A 92 13.08 -44.97 -20.57
N THR A 93 12.40 -45.65 -21.49
CA THR A 93 13.03 -46.36 -22.60
C THR A 93 12.73 -45.65 -23.92
N LEU A 94 13.78 -45.21 -24.61
CA LEU A 94 13.69 -44.58 -25.93
C LEU A 94 13.60 -45.65 -27.03
N ALA A 95 12.97 -45.32 -28.16
CA ALA A 95 12.81 -46.24 -29.29
C ALA A 95 14.17 -46.64 -29.92
N ALA A 96 15.09 -45.67 -30.00
CA ALA A 96 16.45 -45.85 -30.49
C ALA A 96 17.47 -45.43 -29.44
N ALA A 97 18.67 -46.04 -29.49
CA ALA A 97 19.78 -45.64 -28.62
C ALA A 97 20.31 -44.27 -29.09
N PRO A 98 20.33 -43.23 -28.23
CA PRO A 98 20.91 -41.94 -28.58
C PRO A 98 22.42 -42.05 -28.80
N ALA A 99 22.96 -41.22 -29.69
CA ALA A 99 24.41 -41.16 -29.93
C ALA A 99 25.17 -40.84 -28.63
N ALA A 100 26.37 -41.41 -28.50
CA ALA A 100 27.22 -41.19 -27.33
C ALA A 100 27.54 -39.70 -27.17
N GLY A 101 27.44 -39.19 -25.93
CA GLY A 101 27.70 -37.78 -25.66
C GLY A 101 27.60 -37.43 -24.18
N THR A 102 28.05 -36.23 -23.84
CA THR A 102 28.02 -35.72 -22.47
C THR A 102 26.85 -34.73 -22.32
N ASN A 103 25.88 -35.05 -21.47
CA ASN A 103 24.67 -34.25 -21.23
C ASN A 103 23.91 -33.89 -22.52
N THR A 104 23.87 -34.80 -23.50
CA THR A 104 23.27 -34.56 -24.82
C THR A 104 21.79 -34.93 -24.90
N VAL A 105 21.29 -35.74 -23.98
CA VAL A 105 19.87 -36.15 -23.94
C VAL A 105 19.17 -35.46 -22.77
N GLU A 106 18.02 -34.84 -23.03
CA GLU A 106 17.17 -34.23 -22.01
C GLU A 106 15.81 -34.94 -21.98
N ILE A 107 15.38 -35.35 -20.79
CA ILE A 107 14.07 -35.94 -20.56
C ILE A 107 13.28 -35.04 -19.61
N GLY A 108 12.11 -34.60 -20.06
CA GLY A 108 11.13 -33.87 -19.28
C GLY A 108 10.05 -34.81 -18.76
N TYR A 109 9.70 -34.69 -17.49
CA TYR A 109 8.68 -35.53 -16.85
C TYR A 109 7.95 -34.76 -15.76
N THR A 110 6.73 -35.17 -15.43
CA THR A 110 5.89 -34.51 -14.43
C THR A 110 5.75 -35.36 -13.17
N MET A 111 6.09 -34.79 -12.02
CA MET A 111 5.85 -35.34 -10.68
C MET A 111 4.54 -34.80 -10.09
N PRO A 112 3.89 -35.53 -9.16
CA PRO A 112 2.84 -34.95 -8.32
C PRO A 112 3.36 -33.69 -7.59
N ASN A 113 2.60 -32.59 -7.62
CA ASN A 113 3.03 -31.33 -7.00
C ASN A 113 2.17 -30.94 -5.79
N ALA A 114 2.64 -31.29 -4.59
CA ALA A 114 2.03 -30.86 -3.33
C ALA A 114 2.46 -29.46 -2.89
N LEU A 115 3.53 -28.89 -3.47
CA LEU A 115 4.15 -27.64 -3.01
C LEU A 115 3.47 -26.39 -3.59
N ARG A 116 2.78 -26.50 -4.73
CA ARG A 116 2.10 -25.36 -5.38
C ARG A 116 1.15 -24.62 -4.44
N ALA A 117 0.47 -25.35 -3.56
CA ALA A 117 -0.46 -24.81 -2.59
C ALA A 117 0.21 -23.79 -1.63
N GLN A 118 1.51 -23.92 -1.37
CA GLN A 118 2.26 -22.99 -0.51
C GLN A 118 2.48 -21.64 -1.21
N VAL A 119 2.65 -21.64 -2.54
CA VAL A 119 2.88 -20.41 -3.31
C VAL A 119 1.57 -19.65 -3.51
N VAL A 120 0.51 -20.34 -3.94
CA VAL A 120 -0.78 -19.71 -4.29
C VAL A 120 -1.58 -19.17 -3.09
N LYS A 121 -1.19 -19.55 -1.86
CA LYS A 121 -1.77 -19.00 -0.63
C LYS A 121 -1.20 -17.64 -0.24
N MET A 122 -0.03 -17.27 -0.78
CA MET A 122 0.58 -15.97 -0.55
C MET A 122 -0.28 -14.89 -1.21
N ARG A 123 -0.48 -13.77 -0.51
CA ARG A 123 -1.42 -12.70 -0.91
C ARG A 123 -0.71 -11.45 -1.39
N TYR A 124 0.54 -11.26 -0.98
CA TYR A 124 1.30 -10.04 -1.20
C TYR A 124 2.68 -10.37 -1.76
N ALA A 125 3.27 -9.40 -2.44
CA ALA A 125 4.56 -9.54 -3.09
C ALA A 125 5.41 -8.28 -2.95
N GLU A 126 6.72 -8.45 -2.90
CA GLU A 126 7.72 -7.38 -2.97
C GLU A 126 8.90 -7.83 -3.83
N THR A 127 9.55 -6.92 -4.55
CA THR A 127 10.78 -7.21 -5.31
C THR A 127 12.00 -6.79 -4.50
N PHE A 128 12.96 -7.70 -4.30
CA PHE A 128 14.18 -7.40 -3.54
C PHE A 128 15.29 -8.42 -3.81
N SER A 129 16.52 -7.94 -4.00
CA SER A 129 17.73 -8.77 -3.96
C SER A 129 19.00 -7.94 -3.70
N GLY A 130 18.94 -7.02 -2.74
CA GLY A 130 20.02 -6.05 -2.54
C GLY A 130 20.02 -5.00 -3.66
N ALA A 131 21.08 -4.95 -4.48
CA ALA A 131 21.26 -3.89 -5.47
C ALA A 131 20.51 -4.08 -6.80
N THR A 132 20.08 -5.31 -7.13
CA THR A 132 19.58 -5.68 -8.47
C THR A 132 18.08 -5.93 -8.54
N ASP A 133 17.37 -5.97 -7.40
CA ASP A 133 15.93 -6.26 -7.29
C ASP A 133 15.43 -7.42 -8.19
N SER A 134 16.25 -8.47 -8.33
CA SER A 134 16.07 -9.58 -9.27
C SER A 134 15.23 -10.75 -8.73
N ARG A 135 14.71 -10.65 -7.50
CA ARG A 135 13.90 -11.71 -6.87
C ARG A 135 12.58 -11.17 -6.34
N VAL A 136 11.54 -11.99 -6.44
CA VAL A 136 10.19 -11.69 -5.95
C VAL A 136 9.97 -12.43 -4.64
N PHE A 137 9.73 -11.70 -3.57
CA PHE A 137 9.28 -12.22 -2.28
C PHE A 137 7.76 -12.31 -2.27
N LEU A 138 7.21 -13.43 -1.81
CA LEU A 138 5.79 -13.65 -1.59
C LEU A 138 5.53 -13.93 -0.10
N TYR A 139 4.49 -13.32 0.44
CA TYR A 139 4.10 -13.43 1.85
C TYR A 139 2.58 -13.29 2.04
N GLY A 140 2.10 -13.47 3.28
CA GLY A 140 0.71 -13.23 3.64
C GLY A 140 -0.20 -14.46 3.60
N ASP A 141 0.36 -15.66 3.72
CA ASP A 141 -0.38 -16.92 3.92
C ASP A 141 -0.80 -17.16 5.38
N GLY A 142 -0.44 -16.26 6.29
CA GLY A 142 -0.67 -16.38 7.73
C GLY A 142 0.51 -16.97 8.50
N ALA A 143 1.64 -17.27 7.84
CA ALA A 143 2.87 -17.71 8.50
C ALA A 143 3.87 -16.57 8.72
N ASN A 144 4.92 -16.85 9.51
CA ASN A 144 6.06 -15.96 9.70
C ASN A 144 7.11 -16.10 8.58
N LYS A 145 6.75 -16.69 7.43
CA LYS A 145 7.67 -17.02 6.35
C LYS A 145 7.31 -16.27 5.09
N ALA A 146 8.33 -15.73 4.43
CA ALA A 146 8.24 -15.32 3.04
C ALA A 146 8.97 -16.37 2.18
N ILE A 147 8.46 -16.63 0.98
CA ILE A 147 9.16 -17.43 -0.03
C ILE A 147 9.67 -16.49 -1.11
N TYR A 148 10.76 -16.82 -1.78
CA TYR A 148 11.31 -15.93 -2.80
C TYR A 148 11.70 -16.65 -4.08
N SER A 149 11.54 -15.95 -5.20
CA SER A 149 11.95 -16.46 -6.50
C SER A 149 13.46 -16.46 -6.64
N ASP A 150 13.98 -17.21 -7.61
CA ASP A 150 15.40 -17.19 -7.94
C ASP A 150 15.62 -16.95 -9.42
N LEU A 151 16.89 -16.79 -9.79
CA LEU A 151 17.28 -16.66 -11.18
C LEU A 151 17.05 -17.99 -11.91
N ASP A 152 16.68 -17.91 -13.19
CA ASP A 152 16.61 -19.10 -14.03
C ASP A 152 18.02 -19.67 -14.33
N TYR A 153 18.07 -20.77 -15.08
CA TYR A 153 19.31 -21.43 -15.48
C TYR A 153 20.32 -20.50 -16.18
N ASP A 154 19.83 -19.51 -16.92
CA ASP A 154 20.67 -18.56 -17.66
C ASP A 154 21.02 -17.33 -16.80
N GLY A 155 20.64 -17.33 -15.52
CA GLY A 155 20.90 -16.26 -14.56
C GLY A 155 19.94 -15.09 -14.68
N MET A 156 18.81 -15.24 -15.40
CA MET A 156 17.86 -14.16 -15.62
C MET A 156 16.81 -14.09 -14.49
N PRO A 157 16.42 -12.89 -14.05
CA PRO A 157 15.34 -12.71 -13.08
C PRO A 157 14.02 -13.30 -13.61
N THR A 158 13.35 -14.13 -12.80
CA THR A 158 12.05 -14.68 -13.16
C THR A 158 11.11 -14.79 -11.95
N ALA A 159 9.81 -14.63 -12.20
CA ALA A 159 8.73 -14.89 -11.25
C ALA A 159 8.09 -16.28 -11.45
N GLU A 160 8.67 -17.11 -12.32
CA GLU A 160 8.17 -18.46 -12.60
C GLU A 160 8.93 -19.54 -11.83
N TYR A 161 9.98 -19.16 -11.07
CA TYR A 161 10.83 -20.07 -10.31
C TYR A 161 10.81 -19.76 -8.83
N PHE A 162 10.17 -20.62 -8.02
CA PHE A 162 10.26 -20.57 -6.57
C PHE A 162 10.94 -21.85 -6.09
N PRO A 163 12.27 -21.85 -5.92
CA PRO A 163 12.99 -23.05 -5.53
C PRO A 163 12.53 -23.52 -4.16
N ASP A 164 12.44 -24.82 -3.99
CA ASP A 164 12.18 -25.36 -2.68
C ASP A 164 13.33 -25.01 -1.72
N LEU A 165 12.98 -24.73 -0.46
CA LEU A 165 13.84 -24.18 0.58
C LEU A 165 14.25 -22.70 0.39
N ASN A 166 13.85 -22.02 -0.69
CA ASN A 166 14.01 -20.56 -0.77
C ASN A 166 12.90 -19.89 0.05
N GLU A 167 13.13 -19.85 1.36
CA GLU A 167 12.25 -19.22 2.34
C GLU A 167 13.06 -18.42 3.36
N VAL A 168 12.48 -17.31 3.81
CA VAL A 168 13.00 -16.48 4.89
C VAL A 168 11.99 -16.49 6.02
N ALA A 169 12.38 -17.06 7.16
CA ALA A 169 11.62 -16.99 8.39
C ALA A 169 11.93 -15.67 9.12
N VAL A 170 10.90 -14.90 9.43
CA VAL A 170 11.00 -13.59 10.08
C VAL A 170 10.55 -13.70 11.54
N GLY A 171 11.49 -13.54 12.46
CA GLY A 171 11.21 -13.63 13.89
C GLY A 171 10.65 -15.00 14.32
N GLY A 172 9.94 -15.02 15.45
CA GLY A 172 9.29 -16.24 15.96
C GLY A 172 8.07 -16.68 15.12
N ALA A 173 7.72 -17.96 15.20
CA ALA A 173 6.61 -18.55 14.42
C ALA A 173 5.20 -18.16 14.91
N ASN A 174 5.09 -17.51 16.06
CA ASN A 174 3.81 -17.25 16.74
C ASN A 174 2.93 -16.20 16.04
N GLU A 175 3.53 -15.37 15.20
CA GLU A 175 2.87 -14.25 14.53
C GLU A 175 3.22 -14.24 13.05
N PRO A 176 2.29 -13.83 12.17
CA PRO A 176 2.52 -13.78 10.74
C PRO A 176 3.38 -12.59 10.31
N ILE A 177 3.91 -12.65 9.09
CA ILE A 177 4.34 -11.46 8.35
C ILE A 177 3.07 -10.74 7.89
N THR A 178 2.88 -9.49 8.31
CA THR A 178 1.72 -8.68 7.94
C THR A 178 2.03 -7.78 6.76
N ALA A 179 3.22 -7.20 6.68
CA ALA A 179 3.62 -6.34 5.56
C ALA A 179 5.12 -6.47 5.28
N MET A 180 5.50 -6.26 4.02
CA MET A 180 6.89 -6.07 3.63
C MET A 180 6.98 -4.85 2.73
N ILE A 181 8.09 -4.13 2.77
CA ILE A 181 8.33 -3.00 1.86
C ILE A 181 9.82 -2.80 1.64
N ARG A 182 10.21 -2.57 0.38
CA ARG A 182 11.58 -2.20 0.05
C ARG A 182 11.88 -0.78 0.50
N HIS A 183 13.02 -0.59 1.16
CA HIS A 183 13.55 0.71 1.55
C HIS A 183 15.07 0.73 1.37
N HIS A 184 15.55 1.54 0.43
CA HIS A 184 16.96 1.57 0.00
C HIS A 184 17.48 0.16 -0.35
N ASP A 185 18.58 -0.28 0.27
CA ASP A 185 19.21 -1.60 0.07
C ASP A 185 18.64 -2.69 1.01
N ARG A 186 17.53 -2.40 1.69
CA ARG A 186 16.88 -3.32 2.64
C ARG A 186 15.46 -3.65 2.20
N LEU A 187 15.02 -4.82 2.63
CA LEU A 187 13.61 -5.19 2.66
C LEU A 187 13.15 -5.19 4.11
N LEU A 188 12.24 -4.28 4.45
CA LEU A 188 11.63 -4.27 5.77
C LEU A 188 10.50 -5.29 5.80
N ALA A 189 10.43 -6.04 6.89
CA ALA A 189 9.36 -7.01 7.15
C ALA A 189 8.73 -6.69 8.50
N PHE A 190 7.41 -6.59 8.52
CA PHE A 190 6.61 -6.23 9.67
C PHE A 190 5.72 -7.39 10.10
N LYS A 191 5.53 -7.48 11.40
CA LYS A 191 4.59 -8.31 12.12
C LYS A 191 3.71 -7.40 12.98
N PRO A 192 2.66 -7.86 13.68
CA PRO A 192 1.82 -6.97 14.50
C PRO A 192 2.63 -6.08 15.44
N ASP A 193 3.49 -6.66 16.28
CA ASP A 193 4.23 -5.92 17.31
C ASP A 193 5.75 -5.88 17.07
N SER A 194 6.22 -6.15 15.86
CA SER A 194 7.67 -6.13 15.58
C SER A 194 8.03 -5.85 14.14
N ALA A 195 9.25 -5.36 13.95
CA ALA A 195 9.81 -5.02 12.65
C ALA A 195 11.22 -5.57 12.49
N TYR A 196 11.53 -5.97 11.27
CA TYR A 196 12.78 -6.60 10.88
C TYR A 196 13.31 -5.99 9.59
N SER A 197 14.63 -6.04 9.44
CA SER A 197 15.34 -5.67 8.23
C SER A 197 15.95 -6.93 7.62
N ILE A 198 15.71 -7.13 6.33
CA ILE A 198 16.24 -8.23 5.55
C ILE A 198 17.28 -7.65 4.59
N ALA A 199 18.47 -8.24 4.62
CA ALA A 199 19.60 -7.85 3.79
C ALA A 199 20.04 -9.02 2.91
N TYR A 200 20.37 -8.76 1.66
CA TYR A 200 21.09 -9.72 0.84
C TYR A 200 22.59 -9.49 1.04
N ASP A 201 23.29 -10.48 1.61
CA ASP A 201 24.71 -10.37 1.93
C ASP A 201 25.42 -11.73 1.75
N THR A 202 26.74 -11.74 1.89
CA THR A 202 27.55 -12.97 1.87
C THR A 202 28.19 -13.21 3.24
N VAL A 203 28.17 -14.46 3.71
CA VAL A 203 28.88 -14.88 4.91
C VAL A 203 29.86 -15.99 4.56
N THR A 204 31.08 -15.86 5.07
CA THR A 204 32.06 -16.94 5.06
C THR A 204 31.75 -17.90 6.21
N LEU A 205 31.43 -19.15 5.86
CA LEU A 205 31.20 -20.22 6.82
C LEU A 205 32.53 -20.64 7.48
N PRO A 206 32.49 -21.35 8.63
CA PRO A 206 33.70 -21.78 9.34
C PRO A 206 34.65 -22.67 8.52
N ASP A 207 34.15 -23.29 7.46
CA ASP A 207 34.92 -24.10 6.51
C ASP A 207 35.59 -23.27 5.39
N GLY A 208 35.45 -21.94 5.43
CA GLY A 208 36.02 -21.02 4.46
C GLY A 208 35.14 -20.80 3.21
N THR A 209 34.01 -21.48 3.09
CA THR A 209 33.09 -21.30 1.95
C THR A 209 32.27 -20.02 2.09
N VAL A 210 32.03 -19.30 0.99
CA VAL A 210 31.22 -18.08 0.98
C VAL A 210 29.82 -18.41 0.50
N THR A 211 28.81 -18.12 1.32
CA THR A 211 27.39 -18.30 0.98
C THR A 211 26.69 -16.95 0.96
N ALA A 212 26.00 -16.67 -0.15
CA ALA A 212 25.07 -15.55 -0.24
C ALA A 212 23.71 -15.95 0.34
N GLY A 213 23.06 -15.04 1.04
CA GLY A 213 21.78 -15.30 1.67
C GLY A 213 21.04 -14.06 2.13
N PHE A 214 19.80 -14.27 2.54
CA PHE A 214 18.97 -13.23 3.13
C PHE A 214 19.06 -13.29 4.65
N TYR A 215 19.63 -12.25 5.26
CA TYR A 215 19.82 -12.15 6.70
C TYR A 215 18.78 -11.25 7.32
N VAL A 216 18.08 -11.78 8.33
CA VAL A 216 17.05 -11.08 9.08
C VAL A 216 17.64 -10.49 10.35
N ARG A 217 17.42 -9.20 10.60
CA ARG A 217 17.80 -8.52 11.84
C ARG A 217 16.60 -7.79 12.42
N THR A 218 16.41 -7.87 13.73
CA THR A 218 15.35 -7.11 14.41
C THR A 218 15.67 -5.62 14.40
N VAL A 219 14.67 -4.81 14.04
CA VAL A 219 14.71 -3.34 14.04
C VAL A 219 13.93 -2.78 15.23
N ASN A 220 12.75 -3.36 15.49
CA ASN A 220 11.88 -2.96 16.59
C ASN A 220 11.14 -4.19 17.13
N ARG A 221 10.90 -4.23 18.44
CA ARG A 221 10.26 -5.34 19.16
C ARG A 221 8.87 -5.00 19.70
N ASP A 222 8.46 -3.74 19.58
CA ASP A 222 7.24 -3.23 20.18
C ASP A 222 6.29 -2.60 19.14
N ILE A 223 6.81 -2.23 17.97
CA ILE A 223 6.04 -1.56 16.91
C ILE A 223 6.23 -2.33 15.61
N GLY A 224 5.13 -2.53 14.89
CA GLY A 224 5.12 -3.26 13.64
C GLY A 224 4.09 -2.76 12.63
N SER A 225 3.23 -3.67 12.16
CA SER A 225 2.12 -3.38 11.26
C SER A 225 0.96 -4.34 11.53
N ALA A 226 -0.21 -3.79 11.85
CA ALA A 226 -1.47 -4.50 11.99
C ALA A 226 -2.17 -4.74 10.64
N ALA A 227 -1.96 -3.85 9.67
CA ALA A 227 -2.63 -3.89 8.36
C ALA A 227 -1.87 -4.77 7.36
N HIS A 228 -2.55 -5.78 6.80
CA HIS A 228 -1.94 -6.77 5.92
C HIS A 228 -1.65 -6.22 4.51
N GLY A 229 -0.37 -6.19 4.13
CA GLY A 229 0.10 -5.69 2.82
C GLY A 229 0.00 -4.17 2.65
N GLN A 230 -0.18 -3.43 3.75
CA GLN A 230 -0.46 -1.98 3.72
C GLN A 230 0.70 -1.12 4.24
N ALA A 231 1.93 -1.64 4.22
CA ALA A 231 3.09 -0.78 4.38
C ALA A 231 3.21 0.12 3.14
N CYS A 232 3.41 1.42 3.33
CA CYS A 232 3.43 2.38 2.24
C CYS A 232 4.67 3.27 2.30
N LEU A 233 5.31 3.52 1.16
CA LEU A 233 6.46 4.43 1.08
C LEU A 233 5.95 5.85 0.84
N VAL A 234 6.04 6.70 1.86
CA VAL A 234 5.56 8.09 1.84
C VAL A 234 6.74 9.04 1.91
N VAL A 235 7.03 9.75 0.82
CA VAL A 235 8.17 10.69 0.73
C VAL A 235 9.48 10.04 1.25
N ASN A 236 9.82 8.86 0.71
CA ASN A 236 10.98 8.05 1.11
C ASN A 236 10.98 7.51 2.55
N HIS A 237 9.90 7.68 3.30
CA HIS A 237 9.74 7.11 4.64
C HIS A 237 8.66 6.02 4.63
N PRO A 238 9.01 4.76 4.96
CA PRO A 238 8.02 3.71 5.10
C PRO A 238 7.05 4.06 6.22
N ARG A 239 5.77 3.77 6.03
CA ARG A 239 4.73 3.95 7.04
C ARG A 239 3.93 2.68 7.23
N THR A 240 3.63 2.37 8.49
CA THR A 240 2.80 1.25 8.90
C THR A 240 1.73 1.71 9.88
N LEU A 241 0.72 0.85 10.06
CA LEU A 241 -0.39 1.07 10.97
C LEU A 241 -0.24 0.13 12.15
N ASP A 242 -0.25 0.64 13.37
CA ASP A 242 -0.12 -0.17 14.57
C ASP A 242 -0.79 0.51 15.77
N ALA A 243 -1.33 -0.25 16.72
CA ALA A 243 -1.92 0.21 17.98
C ALA A 243 -2.77 1.51 17.89
N GLY A 244 -3.62 1.66 16.86
CA GLY A 244 -4.43 2.88 16.67
C GLY A 244 -3.64 4.11 16.20
N GLY A 245 -2.50 3.91 15.54
CA GLY A 245 -1.58 4.94 15.09
C GLY A 245 -0.96 4.64 13.73
N ILE A 246 -0.51 5.71 13.09
CA ILE A 246 0.38 5.69 11.92
C ILE A 246 1.81 5.94 12.42
N TYR A 247 2.70 5.02 12.11
CA TYR A 247 4.13 5.09 12.42
C TYR A 247 4.94 5.28 11.15
N GLU A 248 5.86 6.23 11.22
CA GLU A 248 6.84 6.50 10.18
C GLU A 248 8.19 5.92 10.58
N TRP A 249 8.79 5.20 9.66
CA TRP A 249 10.06 4.53 9.85
C TRP A 249 11.20 5.38 9.31
N VAL A 250 12.19 5.61 10.17
CA VAL A 250 13.35 6.45 9.89
C VAL A 250 14.62 5.73 10.29
N ALA A 251 15.70 5.94 9.53
CA ALA A 251 17.00 5.47 9.95
C ALA A 251 17.43 6.22 11.21
N ALA A 252 17.78 5.48 12.26
CA ALA A 252 18.34 6.07 13.48
C ALA A 252 19.85 6.36 13.36
N SER A 253 20.49 5.84 12.31
CA SER A 253 21.90 6.04 11.97
C SER A 253 22.09 6.89 10.72
N GLY A 254 23.27 7.50 10.58
CA GLY A 254 23.63 8.32 9.41
C GLY A 254 23.74 7.57 8.08
N SER A 255 23.59 6.23 8.08
CA SER A 255 23.61 5.39 6.87
C SER A 255 22.36 5.53 6.00
N GLY A 256 21.27 6.13 6.50
CA GLY A 256 19.99 6.20 5.78
C GLY A 256 19.19 4.89 5.78
N ASN A 257 19.78 3.78 6.23
CA ASN A 257 19.15 2.46 6.28
C ASN A 257 18.56 2.15 7.66
N ILE A 258 17.38 1.53 7.67
CA ILE A 258 16.72 1.00 8.86
C ILE A 258 17.16 -0.46 9.07
N MET A 259 18.21 -0.66 9.88
CA MET A 259 18.95 -1.94 9.87
C MET A 259 19.34 -2.51 11.24
N ILE A 260 19.18 -1.73 12.32
CA ILE A 260 19.56 -2.14 13.68
C ILE A 260 18.40 -1.96 14.65
N LEU A 261 18.47 -2.67 15.77
CA LEU A 261 17.57 -2.51 16.89
C LEU A 261 17.75 -1.12 17.51
N ASP A 262 16.87 -0.18 17.17
CA ASP A 262 16.83 1.16 17.73
C ASP A 262 15.38 1.63 17.80
N GLN A 263 14.87 1.90 19.00
CA GLN A 263 13.48 2.34 19.20
C GLN A 263 13.18 3.68 18.52
N ARG A 264 14.19 4.51 18.24
CA ARG A 264 14.02 5.79 17.51
C ARG A 264 13.71 5.60 16.02
N SER A 265 13.80 4.36 15.53
CA SER A 265 13.51 4.00 14.15
C SER A 265 12.03 4.10 13.79
N ALA A 266 11.12 4.11 14.78
CA ALA A 266 9.69 4.27 14.57
C ALA A 266 9.19 5.54 15.28
N ARG A 267 8.52 6.43 14.54
CA ARG A 267 7.96 7.68 15.05
C ARG A 267 6.48 7.76 14.76
N ARG A 268 5.65 7.96 15.78
CA ARG A 268 4.22 8.19 15.58
C ARG A 268 3.98 9.58 14.99
N VAL A 269 3.44 9.64 13.77
CA VAL A 269 3.15 10.90 13.05
C VAL A 269 1.68 11.35 13.18
N SER A 270 0.85 10.48 13.77
CA SER A 270 -0.61 10.56 13.78
C SER A 270 -1.23 11.19 15.03
N HIS A 271 -0.45 11.83 15.90
CA HIS A 271 -0.96 12.40 17.16
C HIS A 271 -2.19 13.32 16.96
N LYS A 272 -2.22 14.10 15.87
CA LYS A 272 -3.31 15.03 15.55
C LYS A 272 -4.64 14.36 15.20
N VAL A 273 -4.60 13.08 14.80
CA VAL A 273 -5.76 12.31 14.32
C VAL A 273 -5.99 11.03 15.15
N GLU A 274 -5.33 10.92 16.29
CA GLU A 274 -5.40 9.74 17.17
C GLU A 274 -6.83 9.37 17.55
N GLN A 275 -7.67 10.37 17.87
CA GLN A 275 -9.05 10.12 18.26
C GLN A 275 -9.85 9.43 17.14
N THR A 276 -9.64 9.83 15.88
CA THR A 276 -10.28 9.19 14.73
C THR A 276 -9.71 7.80 14.49
N LEU A 277 -8.38 7.65 14.51
CA LEU A 277 -7.74 6.34 14.27
C LEU A 277 -8.14 5.28 15.30
N ARG A 278 -8.37 5.67 16.57
CA ARG A 278 -8.87 4.75 17.61
C ARG A 278 -10.28 4.21 17.35
N THR A 279 -11.05 4.87 16.47
CA THR A 279 -12.38 4.38 16.06
C THR A 279 -12.34 3.46 14.85
N MET A 280 -11.18 3.34 14.18
CA MET A 280 -10.99 2.53 12.99
C MET A 280 -10.40 1.16 13.35
N ASP A 281 -10.82 0.13 12.63
CA ASP A 281 -10.14 -1.18 12.67
C ASP A 281 -8.94 -1.18 11.73
N LEU A 282 -7.76 -0.83 12.25
CA LEU A 282 -6.56 -0.73 11.43
C LEU A 282 -6.12 -2.07 10.82
N THR A 283 -6.59 -3.23 11.32
CA THR A 283 -6.26 -4.53 10.70
C THR A 283 -6.92 -4.69 9.33
N GLN A 284 -8.04 -4.00 9.10
CA GLN A 284 -8.81 -3.97 7.85
C GLN A 284 -8.61 -2.65 7.08
N ALA A 285 -7.74 -1.77 7.54
CA ALA A 285 -7.48 -0.50 6.87
C ALA A 285 -6.63 -0.70 5.62
N MET A 286 -6.89 0.12 4.61
CA MET A 286 -6.06 0.25 3.41
C MET A 286 -5.22 1.52 3.51
N THR A 287 -3.99 1.49 3.01
CA THR A 287 -3.15 2.69 2.89
C THR A 287 -2.84 3.01 1.43
N PHE A 288 -2.72 4.28 1.12
CA PHE A 288 -2.37 4.73 -0.24
C PHE A 288 -1.61 6.05 -0.18
N TYR A 289 -0.56 6.18 -0.99
CA TYR A 289 0.15 7.45 -1.15
C TYR A 289 -0.03 7.98 -2.56
N ASP A 290 -0.80 9.05 -2.66
CA ASP A 290 -0.93 9.83 -3.89
C ASP A 290 0.33 10.69 -4.07
N LYS A 291 1.13 10.34 -5.08
CA LYS A 291 2.37 11.03 -5.42
C LYS A 291 2.14 12.37 -6.14
N ILE A 292 0.97 12.58 -6.73
CA ILE A 292 0.65 13.79 -7.49
C ILE A 292 0.21 14.89 -6.52
N GLU A 293 -0.78 14.59 -5.68
CA GLU A 293 -1.31 15.54 -4.70
C GLU A 293 -0.55 15.50 -3.35
N HIS A 294 0.50 14.68 -3.27
CA HIS A 294 1.30 14.48 -2.05
C HIS A 294 0.44 14.16 -0.82
N CYS A 295 -0.57 13.31 -0.99
CA CYS A 295 -1.53 12.96 0.06
C CYS A 295 -1.41 11.48 0.46
N TYR A 296 -1.22 11.24 1.76
CA TYR A 296 -1.24 9.90 2.35
C TYR A 296 -2.62 9.60 2.94
N TYR A 297 -3.22 8.50 2.51
CA TYR A 297 -4.55 8.05 2.89
C TYR A 297 -4.46 6.79 3.76
N VAL A 298 -5.30 6.76 4.80
CA VAL A 298 -5.65 5.57 5.57
C VAL A 298 -7.16 5.43 5.55
N VAL A 299 -7.68 4.38 4.92
CA VAL A 299 -9.11 4.21 4.68
C VAL A 299 -9.61 2.93 5.35
N GLN A 300 -10.71 3.03 6.10
CA GLN A 300 -11.41 1.89 6.65
C GLN A 300 -12.88 2.22 6.89
N GLY A 301 -13.79 1.33 6.48
CA GLY A 301 -15.22 1.42 6.83
C GLY A 301 -15.89 2.74 6.44
N GLY A 302 -15.52 3.32 5.30
CA GLY A 302 -16.06 4.61 4.84
C GLY A 302 -15.44 5.84 5.51
N VAL A 303 -14.44 5.68 6.38
CA VAL A 303 -13.66 6.77 6.96
C VAL A 303 -12.28 6.80 6.33
N ALA A 304 -11.87 7.97 5.83
CA ALA A 304 -10.52 8.19 5.33
C ALA A 304 -9.82 9.27 6.15
N VAL A 305 -8.70 8.91 6.78
CA VAL A 305 -7.78 9.86 7.41
C VAL A 305 -6.71 10.21 6.38
N VAL A 306 -6.53 11.50 6.11
CA VAL A 306 -5.64 11.99 5.05
C VAL A 306 -4.64 12.98 5.63
N GLN A 307 -3.36 12.78 5.29
CA GLN A 307 -2.30 13.76 5.52
C GLN A 307 -1.86 14.35 4.19
N ASN A 308 -1.91 15.68 4.07
CA ASN A 308 -1.19 16.37 3.01
C ASN A 308 0.27 16.57 3.44
N MET A 309 1.20 16.04 2.66
CA MET A 309 2.63 16.03 2.99
C MET A 309 3.33 17.36 2.71
N GLU A 310 2.76 18.23 1.88
CA GLU A 310 3.35 19.54 1.57
C GLU A 310 3.15 20.55 2.70
N ASN A 311 1.94 20.61 3.26
CA ASN A 311 1.58 21.57 4.32
C ASN A 311 1.44 20.93 5.70
N GLY A 312 1.51 19.61 5.81
CA GLY A 312 1.40 18.86 7.07
C GLY A 312 0.00 18.87 7.70
N ALA A 313 -1.02 19.30 6.95
CA ALA A 313 -2.39 19.29 7.40
C ALA A 313 -2.97 17.87 7.43
N TRP A 314 -3.82 17.63 8.42
CA TRP A 314 -4.59 16.41 8.54
C TRP A 314 -6.07 16.74 8.41
N TYR A 315 -6.79 15.90 7.69
CA TYR A 315 -8.23 16.00 7.55
C TYR A 315 -8.84 14.61 7.42
N THR A 316 -10.16 14.52 7.59
CA THR A 316 -10.89 13.26 7.59
C THR A 316 -12.08 13.37 6.66
N TYR A 317 -12.24 12.38 5.78
CA TYR A 317 -13.46 12.16 5.04
C TYR A 317 -14.31 11.10 5.75
N ARG A 318 -15.62 11.33 5.76
CA ARG A 318 -16.65 10.33 6.09
C ARG A 318 -17.44 10.05 4.83
N ASN A 319 -18.03 8.85 4.74
CA ASN A 319 -18.66 8.34 3.52
C ASN A 319 -17.67 8.30 2.34
N PHE A 320 -16.46 7.77 2.59
CA PHE A 320 -15.42 7.57 1.59
C PHE A 320 -15.31 6.07 1.27
N PRO A 321 -16.12 5.53 0.33
CA PRO A 321 -16.31 4.08 0.15
C PRO A 321 -15.20 3.43 -0.69
N ALA A 322 -13.93 3.75 -0.43
CA ALA A 322 -12.81 3.21 -1.19
C ALA A 322 -12.40 1.82 -0.71
N THR A 323 -12.44 0.83 -1.62
CA THR A 323 -11.92 -0.53 -1.43
C THR A 323 -10.56 -0.72 -2.10
N CYS A 324 -10.27 0.07 -3.13
CA CYS A 324 -8.98 0.19 -3.76
C CYS A 324 -8.78 1.63 -4.27
N MET A 325 -7.53 2.04 -4.43
CA MET A 325 -7.16 3.38 -4.90
C MET A 325 -6.10 3.27 -5.99
N ILE A 326 -6.17 4.14 -6.99
CA ILE A 326 -5.18 4.22 -8.06
C ILE A 326 -5.06 5.66 -8.55
N VAL A 327 -3.84 6.07 -8.85
CA VAL A 327 -3.60 7.27 -9.67
C VAL A 327 -3.44 6.83 -11.11
N TYR A 328 -4.27 7.38 -12.01
CA TYR A 328 -4.24 7.07 -13.43
C TYR A 328 -4.33 8.35 -14.24
N ARG A 329 -3.34 8.58 -15.11
CA ARG A 329 -3.21 9.85 -15.88
C ARG A 329 -3.28 11.08 -14.96
N ASP A 330 -2.52 11.03 -13.86
CA ASP A 330 -2.40 12.09 -12.87
C ASP A 330 -3.70 12.44 -12.12
N GLU A 331 -4.71 11.57 -12.19
CA GLU A 331 -6.00 11.71 -11.51
C GLU A 331 -6.22 10.56 -10.52
N LEU A 332 -6.80 10.88 -9.36
CA LEU A 332 -7.06 9.91 -8.30
C LEU A 332 -8.42 9.24 -8.47
N TYR A 333 -8.43 7.92 -8.59
CA TYR A 333 -9.64 7.10 -8.66
C TYR A 333 -9.72 6.13 -7.49
N ILE A 334 -10.96 5.87 -7.06
CA ILE A 334 -11.28 4.84 -6.06
C ILE A 334 -12.22 3.81 -6.66
N GLY A 335 -12.01 2.54 -6.31
CA GLY A 335 -13.01 1.49 -6.50
C GLY A 335 -13.91 1.39 -5.28
N THR A 336 -15.17 1.03 -5.48
CA THR A 336 -16.16 0.85 -4.42
C THR A 336 -16.60 -0.61 -4.30
N GLU A 337 -17.27 -0.97 -3.19
CA GLU A 337 -17.88 -2.31 -3.02
C GLU A 337 -18.95 -2.61 -4.07
N GLU A 338 -19.59 -1.57 -4.63
CA GLU A 338 -20.60 -1.68 -5.69
C GLU A 338 -20.00 -2.01 -7.07
N GLY A 339 -18.66 -2.06 -7.17
CA GLY A 339 -17.97 -2.27 -8.44
C GLY A 339 -17.92 -1.02 -9.33
N THR A 340 -18.21 0.15 -8.78
CA THR A 340 -18.07 1.45 -9.47
C THR A 340 -16.67 2.02 -9.27
N ILE A 341 -16.21 2.80 -10.25
CA ILE A 341 -14.99 3.59 -10.14
C ILE A 341 -15.40 5.05 -9.99
N ARG A 342 -14.96 5.72 -8.92
CA ARG A 342 -15.26 7.13 -8.66
C ARG A 342 -13.99 7.96 -8.77
N HIS A 343 -14.10 9.15 -9.36
CA HIS A 343 -13.01 10.11 -9.48
C HIS A 343 -13.00 11.03 -8.26
N VAL A 344 -11.88 11.12 -7.57
CA VAL A 344 -11.71 11.99 -6.39
C VAL A 344 -10.99 13.26 -6.84
N SER A 345 -11.71 14.38 -6.89
CA SER A 345 -11.17 15.65 -7.38
C SER A 345 -11.77 16.85 -6.66
N ARG A 346 -10.97 17.90 -6.51
CA ARG A 346 -11.43 19.22 -6.02
C ARG A 346 -12.29 19.97 -7.04
N ALA A 347 -12.41 19.46 -8.26
CA ALA A 347 -13.31 20.02 -9.27
C ALA A 347 -14.80 19.79 -8.96
N TYR A 348 -15.12 18.85 -8.07
CA TYR A 348 -16.49 18.52 -7.70
C TYR A 348 -16.88 19.21 -6.40
N THR A 349 -18.11 19.72 -6.36
CA THR A 349 -18.74 20.34 -5.17
C THR A 349 -19.73 19.39 -4.48
N SER A 350 -19.89 18.17 -4.99
CA SER A 350 -20.87 17.18 -4.54
C SER A 350 -20.35 15.76 -4.74
N ASP A 351 -20.81 14.82 -3.90
CA ASP A 351 -20.62 13.38 -4.09
C ASP A 351 -21.85 12.82 -4.83
N ASP A 352 -21.76 12.63 -6.14
CA ASP A 352 -22.85 12.19 -7.01
C ASP A 352 -24.16 13.01 -6.85
N GLY A 353 -24.01 14.32 -6.64
CA GLY A 353 -25.11 15.28 -6.44
C GLY A 353 -25.48 15.53 -4.97
N ALA A 354 -25.05 14.67 -4.06
CA ALA A 354 -25.22 14.88 -2.62
C ALA A 354 -24.24 15.95 -2.10
N PRO A 355 -24.67 16.86 -1.20
CA PRO A 355 -23.77 17.83 -0.59
C PRO A 355 -22.61 17.16 0.17
N ILE A 356 -21.39 17.68 -0.01
CA ILE A 356 -20.25 17.30 0.80
C ILE A 356 -20.24 18.18 2.05
N ALA A 357 -20.60 17.59 3.19
CA ALA A 357 -20.59 18.30 4.47
C ALA A 357 -19.13 18.56 4.91
N ALA A 358 -18.71 19.81 4.85
CA ALA A 358 -17.40 20.27 5.31
C ALA A 358 -17.51 20.90 6.70
N TYR A 359 -16.60 20.55 7.60
CA TYR A 359 -16.58 21.05 8.98
C TYR A 359 -15.15 21.30 9.45
N TRP A 360 -14.93 22.48 10.02
CA TRP A 360 -13.71 22.82 10.75
C TRP A 360 -14.08 23.47 12.08
N GLU A 361 -13.40 23.07 13.14
CA GLU A 361 -13.54 23.66 14.47
C GLU A 361 -12.15 23.93 15.04
N SER A 362 -11.95 25.13 15.58
CA SER A 362 -10.72 25.47 16.28
C SER A 362 -10.60 24.70 17.60
N GLY A 363 -9.39 24.62 18.14
CA GLY A 363 -9.21 24.29 19.55
C GLY A 363 -9.96 25.27 20.47
N ALA A 364 -10.09 24.91 21.74
CA ALA A 364 -10.61 25.81 22.77
C ALA A 364 -9.58 26.92 23.03
N MET A 365 -9.80 28.09 22.44
CA MET A 365 -8.91 29.24 22.55
C MET A 365 -9.24 30.03 23.82
N ASP A 366 -8.25 30.23 24.67
CA ASP A 366 -8.34 31.06 25.88
C ASP A 366 -7.85 32.49 25.65
N PHE A 367 -7.33 32.79 24.45
CA PHE A 367 -6.70 34.06 24.08
C PHE A 367 -5.67 34.56 25.10
N GLY A 368 -4.90 33.64 25.69
CA GLY A 368 -3.82 33.95 26.63
C GLY A 368 -4.26 34.27 28.06
N LEU A 369 -5.53 34.08 28.41
CA LEU A 369 -6.00 34.26 29.79
C LEU A 369 -7.13 33.30 30.18
N SER A 370 -6.82 32.11 30.66
CA SER A 370 -7.82 31.10 31.03
C SER A 370 -8.73 31.48 32.22
N SER A 371 -8.28 32.35 33.13
CA SER A 371 -8.99 32.70 34.37
C SER A 371 -9.86 33.95 34.30
N GLY A 372 -9.87 34.67 33.17
CA GLY A 372 -10.60 35.93 33.01
C GLY A 372 -11.70 35.87 31.95
N GLY A 373 -12.83 36.52 32.24
CA GLY A 373 -13.92 36.68 31.29
C GLY A 373 -13.55 37.56 30.11
N LYS A 374 -14.02 37.20 28.92
CA LYS A 374 -13.75 37.92 27.67
C LYS A 374 -15.02 38.16 26.88
N VAL A 375 -14.97 39.15 26.00
CA VAL A 375 -16.05 39.50 25.09
C VAL A 375 -15.51 39.60 23.68
N SER A 376 -16.17 38.92 22.74
CA SER A 376 -15.95 39.01 21.30
C SER A 376 -17.16 39.67 20.67
N SER A 377 -16.93 40.63 19.78
CA SER A 377 -18.01 41.38 19.12
C SER A 377 -18.01 41.29 17.60
N ASP A 378 -16.83 41.18 17.02
CA ASP A 378 -16.61 41.21 15.57
C ASP A 378 -15.59 40.12 15.22
N ILE A 379 -15.88 39.36 14.17
CA ILE A 379 -14.97 38.40 13.55
C ILE A 379 -14.74 38.87 12.12
N TYR A 380 -13.50 38.86 11.67
CA TYR A 380 -13.11 39.24 10.32
C TYR A 380 -12.65 37.98 9.61
N VAL A 381 -13.42 37.50 8.64
CA VAL A 381 -13.08 36.30 7.87
C VAL A 381 -12.58 36.72 6.50
N THR A 382 -11.38 36.27 6.15
CA THR A 382 -10.78 36.47 4.84
C THR A 382 -10.97 35.21 4.02
N MET A 383 -11.69 35.32 2.91
CA MET A 383 -11.87 34.21 1.97
C MET A 383 -11.17 34.48 0.65
N LYS A 384 -10.70 33.41 0.01
CA LYS A 384 -10.26 33.46 -1.38
C LYS A 384 -11.49 33.66 -2.28
N PRO A 385 -11.45 34.61 -3.23
CA PRO A 385 -12.54 34.77 -4.20
C PRO A 385 -12.62 33.57 -5.14
N GLU A 386 -13.72 32.83 -5.09
CA GLU A 386 -13.96 31.62 -5.89
C GLU A 386 -15.43 31.53 -6.29
N GLN A 387 -15.73 30.83 -7.39
CA GLN A 387 -17.11 30.66 -7.84
C GLN A 387 -17.94 29.93 -6.78
N GLY A 388 -19.08 30.52 -6.42
CA GLY A 388 -19.95 29.95 -5.38
C GLY A 388 -19.32 29.95 -3.98
N ALA A 389 -18.27 30.74 -3.73
CA ALA A 389 -17.61 30.78 -2.42
C ALA A 389 -18.61 31.06 -1.30
N HIS A 390 -18.88 30.09 -0.42
CA HIS A 390 -19.86 30.22 0.66
C HIS A 390 -19.48 29.34 1.85
N VAL A 391 -19.52 29.92 3.05
CA VAL A 391 -19.26 29.20 4.30
C VAL A 391 -20.11 29.79 5.42
N LEU A 392 -20.61 28.92 6.30
CA LEU A 392 -21.27 29.32 7.53
C LEU A 392 -20.23 29.44 8.64
N VAL A 393 -20.31 30.53 9.41
CA VAL A 393 -19.41 30.82 10.52
C VAL A 393 -20.21 30.84 11.81
N SER A 394 -19.79 30.07 12.81
CA SER A 394 -20.41 30.06 14.13
C SER A 394 -19.37 30.01 15.25
N VAL A 395 -19.83 30.25 16.47
CA VAL A 395 -18.99 30.34 17.66
C VAL A 395 -19.58 29.49 18.77
N ARG A 396 -18.73 28.72 19.45
CA ARG A 396 -19.09 27.99 20.67
C ARG A 396 -18.22 28.49 21.82
N SER A 397 -18.81 28.68 23.00
CA SER A 397 -18.09 29.10 24.20
C SER A 397 -18.45 28.23 25.41
N ASP A 398 -17.70 28.38 26.50
CA ASP A 398 -17.88 27.65 27.75
C ASP A 398 -19.05 28.17 28.63
N VAL A 399 -19.62 29.32 28.26
CA VAL A 399 -20.77 29.89 28.97
C VAL A 399 -22.06 29.26 28.44
N ARG A 400 -22.77 28.50 29.30
CA ARG A 400 -24.12 27.98 28.98
C ARG A 400 -25.07 29.16 28.79
N GLY A 401 -25.66 29.27 27.59
CA GLY A 401 -26.77 30.19 27.30
C GLY A 401 -26.45 31.40 26.41
N ASP A 402 -25.18 31.67 26.09
CA ASP A 402 -24.76 32.74 25.16
C ASP A 402 -24.18 32.16 23.85
N CYS A 403 -24.36 30.86 23.62
CA CYS A 403 -24.01 30.19 22.37
C CYS A 403 -24.95 30.68 21.26
N GLY A 404 -24.43 31.51 20.37
CA GLY A 404 -25.05 31.82 19.09
C GLY A 404 -25.05 30.58 18.20
N GLU A 405 -25.90 29.60 18.51
CA GLU A 405 -26.29 28.58 17.56
C GLU A 405 -27.34 29.21 16.64
N VAL A 406 -26.91 29.63 15.45
CA VAL A 406 -27.86 29.93 14.36
C VAL A 406 -28.16 28.61 13.67
N LEU A 407 -29.20 27.93 14.14
CA LEU A 407 -29.93 26.91 13.38
C LEU A 407 -31.16 27.61 12.80
N LEU A 408 -31.19 27.80 11.49
CA LEU A 408 -32.37 28.27 10.79
C LEU A 408 -33.16 27.07 10.30
N GLY A 409 -34.33 26.88 10.92
CA GLY A 409 -35.23 25.78 10.61
C GLY A 409 -36.52 25.72 11.43
N GLN A 410 -37.04 26.85 11.92
CA GLN A 410 -38.46 27.27 11.86
C GLN A 410 -38.72 28.44 12.82
N GLU A 411 -39.33 29.49 12.23
CA GLU A 411 -40.02 30.64 12.83
C GLU A 411 -39.32 31.47 13.92
N GLN A 412 -38.39 32.33 13.51
CA GLN A 412 -38.54 33.79 13.68
C GLN A 412 -37.47 34.52 12.85
N GLU A 413 -37.91 35.45 12.00
CA GLU A 413 -37.06 36.23 11.10
C GLU A 413 -35.91 36.93 11.82
N THR A 414 -34.68 36.46 11.62
CA THR A 414 -33.45 37.26 11.79
C THR A 414 -32.47 36.87 10.67
N PRO A 415 -31.89 37.83 9.91
CA PRO A 415 -31.29 37.55 8.62
C PRO A 415 -29.93 36.86 8.73
N GLU A 416 -29.76 35.78 7.95
CA GLU A 416 -28.46 35.20 7.59
C GLU A 416 -27.54 36.28 7.00
N GLN A 417 -26.24 36.23 7.31
CA GLN A 417 -25.23 36.91 6.51
C GLN A 417 -24.46 35.88 5.68
N PRO A 418 -24.94 35.50 4.49
CA PRO A 418 -24.15 34.72 3.54
C PRO A 418 -22.90 35.53 3.19
N VAL A 419 -21.73 34.93 3.42
CA VAL A 419 -20.48 35.47 2.92
C VAL A 419 -20.24 34.84 1.55
N SER A 420 -20.61 35.57 0.50
CA SER A 420 -20.44 35.12 -0.90
C SER A 420 -19.40 35.95 -1.67
N SER A 421 -18.62 35.28 -2.53
CA SER A 421 -17.59 35.90 -3.38
C SER A 421 -17.44 35.22 -4.77
N GLY A 422 -18.55 34.93 -5.46
CA GLY A 422 -18.59 34.19 -6.73
C GLY A 422 -18.32 34.98 -8.03
N LEU A 423 -17.90 34.26 -9.10
CA LEU A 423 -17.87 34.67 -10.52
C LEU A 423 -18.99 33.95 -11.33
N MET A 424 -19.41 34.49 -12.49
CA MET A 424 -20.71 34.24 -13.18
C MET A 424 -20.79 33.04 -14.16
N THR A 425 -21.96 32.36 -14.24
CA THR A 425 -22.42 31.51 -15.37
C THR A 425 -23.97 31.50 -15.49
N PHE A 426 -24.52 31.37 -16.71
CA PHE A 426 -25.92 31.70 -17.07
C PHE A 426 -26.96 30.56 -17.02
N LYS A 427 -26.59 29.31 -16.70
CA LYS A 427 -27.48 28.15 -16.93
C LYS A 427 -28.40 27.73 -15.76
N ALA A 428 -28.30 28.32 -14.56
CA ALA A 428 -29.09 27.88 -13.38
C ALA A 428 -29.32 29.00 -12.34
N MET A 429 -30.09 30.03 -12.68
CA MET A 429 -30.10 31.31 -11.93
C MET A 429 -31.18 31.37 -10.82
N SER A 430 -30.77 31.65 -9.57
CA SER A 430 -31.61 32.11 -8.44
C SER A 430 -31.11 33.47 -7.94
N PHE A 431 -31.99 34.46 -7.80
CA PHE A 431 -31.63 35.88 -7.54
C PHE A 431 -31.30 36.21 -6.07
N ALA A 432 -31.53 35.30 -5.13
CA ALA A 432 -31.23 35.51 -3.71
C ALA A 432 -29.72 35.52 -3.37
N HIS A 433 -28.87 35.00 -4.27
CA HIS A 433 -27.44 34.77 -4.02
C HIS A 433 -26.51 35.53 -5.00
N PHE A 434 -27.00 36.59 -5.64
CA PHE A 434 -26.22 37.36 -6.60
C PHE A 434 -25.07 38.13 -5.93
N SER A 435 -23.85 37.95 -6.45
CA SER A 435 -22.65 38.71 -6.07
C SER A 435 -21.98 39.28 -7.30
N PHE A 436 -21.93 40.61 -7.44
CA PHE A 436 -21.28 41.33 -8.55
C PHE A 436 -19.79 41.62 -8.28
N GLY A 437 -19.13 40.78 -7.49
CA GLY A 437 -17.72 40.98 -7.10
C GLY A 437 -16.78 40.78 -8.28
N THR A 438 -16.17 41.85 -8.80
CA THR A 438 -15.20 41.80 -9.91
C THR A 438 -13.74 41.69 -9.45
N SER A 439 -13.49 41.76 -8.14
CA SER A 439 -12.14 41.79 -7.59
C SER A 439 -11.61 40.38 -7.33
N ARG A 440 -10.39 40.11 -7.81
CA ARG A 440 -9.65 38.86 -7.59
C ARG A 440 -8.83 38.85 -6.30
N LEU A 441 -8.80 39.96 -5.57
CA LEU A 441 -8.09 40.05 -4.29
C LEU A 441 -8.97 39.51 -3.14
N PRO A 442 -8.35 38.84 -2.14
CA PRO A 442 -9.06 38.43 -0.93
C PRO A 442 -9.84 39.57 -0.29
N ARG A 443 -11.08 39.29 0.11
CA ARG A 443 -11.93 40.26 0.80
C ARG A 443 -12.17 39.83 2.23
N ILE A 444 -11.94 40.76 3.14
CA ILE A 444 -12.25 40.61 4.54
C ILE A 444 -13.75 40.89 4.74
N ARG A 445 -14.45 39.97 5.37
CA ARG A 445 -15.85 40.12 5.76
C ARG A 445 -15.96 40.20 7.26
N ARG A 446 -16.47 41.34 7.75
CA ARG A 446 -16.76 41.55 9.16
C ARG A 446 -18.13 40.94 9.49
N LEU A 447 -18.12 39.97 10.39
CA LEU A 447 -19.28 39.31 10.97
C LEU A 447 -19.49 39.81 12.39
N LYS A 448 -20.72 40.22 12.73
CA LYS A 448 -21.09 40.63 14.08
C LYS A 448 -21.59 39.44 14.88
N LEU A 449 -20.67 38.54 15.25
CA LEU A 449 -20.97 37.40 16.13
C LEU A 449 -20.49 37.74 17.54
N ARG A 450 -21.44 37.88 18.47
CA ARG A 450 -21.16 38.28 19.86
C ARG A 450 -21.08 37.07 20.77
N ALA A 451 -19.99 36.96 21.52
CA ALA A 451 -19.85 36.04 22.64
C ALA A 451 -19.36 36.84 23.86
N LYS A 452 -19.97 36.64 25.03
CA LYS A 452 -19.65 37.42 26.23
C LYS A 452 -19.28 36.52 27.39
N LYS A 453 -18.46 37.06 28.30
CA LYS A 453 -18.03 36.43 29.56
C LYS A 453 -17.39 35.04 29.38
N PHE A 454 -16.88 34.73 28.18
CA PHE A 454 -16.28 33.42 27.92
C PHE A 454 -14.85 33.36 28.46
N ALA A 455 -14.46 32.21 28.98
CA ALA A 455 -13.05 31.90 29.21
C ALA A 455 -12.46 31.23 27.97
N PHE A 456 -13.22 30.28 27.38
CA PHE A 456 -12.84 29.52 26.20
C PHE A 456 -13.77 29.76 25.02
N TYR A 457 -13.18 29.78 23.84
CA TYR A 457 -13.87 30.09 22.59
C TYR A 457 -13.48 29.09 21.51
N ARG A 458 -14.44 28.66 20.71
CA ARG A 458 -14.21 27.88 19.49
C ARG A 458 -14.86 28.56 18.31
N LEU A 459 -14.08 28.71 17.24
CA LEU A 459 -14.56 29.15 15.94
C LEU A 459 -14.91 27.92 15.11
N ILE A 460 -16.06 27.96 14.46
CA ILE A 460 -16.55 26.85 13.62
C ILE A 460 -16.83 27.39 12.22
N PHE A 461 -16.34 26.68 11.22
CA PHE A 461 -16.68 26.85 9.82
C PHE A 461 -17.38 25.60 9.33
N ARG A 462 -18.54 25.75 8.68
CA ARG A 462 -19.27 24.63 8.07
C ARG A 462 -19.82 24.98 6.69
N SER A 463 -19.92 23.97 5.82
CA SER A 463 -20.67 24.06 4.58
C SER A 463 -21.39 22.74 4.31
N GLU A 464 -22.64 22.80 3.90
CA GLU A 464 -23.49 21.63 3.61
C GLU A 464 -24.22 21.83 2.28
N THR A 465 -23.55 22.44 1.30
CA THR A 465 -24.11 22.65 -0.03
C THR A 465 -23.39 21.82 -1.08
N ASN A 466 -24.08 21.54 -2.19
CA ASN A 466 -23.54 20.78 -3.31
C ASN A 466 -22.97 21.67 -4.44
N TRP A 467 -22.90 22.99 -4.21
CA TRP A 467 -22.51 23.98 -5.24
C TRP A 467 -21.44 24.96 -4.76
N SER A 468 -21.21 25.08 -3.45
CA SER A 468 -20.27 26.06 -2.91
C SER A 468 -18.84 25.53 -2.88
N THR A 469 -17.87 26.42 -3.12
CA THR A 469 -16.50 26.22 -2.65
C THR A 469 -16.27 27.03 -1.37
N ALA A 470 -15.24 26.70 -0.59
CA ALA A 470 -14.89 27.48 0.59
C ALA A 470 -13.39 27.38 0.88
N THR A 471 -12.65 28.43 0.52
CA THR A 471 -11.23 28.55 0.88
C THR A 471 -11.04 29.73 1.83
N ILE A 472 -10.72 29.43 3.08
CA ILE A 472 -10.50 30.42 4.14
C ILE A 472 -9.00 30.71 4.22
N LEU A 473 -8.64 31.99 4.09
CA LEU A 473 -7.24 32.45 4.14
C LEU A 473 -6.83 32.93 5.53
N GLY A 474 -7.79 33.32 6.36
CA GLY A 474 -7.55 33.76 7.73
C GLY A 474 -8.82 34.20 8.43
N ALA A 475 -8.77 34.24 9.75
CA ALA A 475 -9.84 34.77 10.59
C ALA A 475 -9.25 35.56 11.76
N ASP A 476 -9.63 36.83 11.88
CA ASP A 476 -9.24 37.68 13.01
C ASP A 476 -10.43 37.86 13.95
N ILE A 477 -10.24 37.56 15.23
CA ILE A 477 -11.29 37.65 16.25
C ILE A 477 -10.99 38.86 17.14
N LYS A 478 -11.90 39.83 17.16
CA LYS A 478 -11.79 40.97 18.07
C LYS A 478 -12.22 40.56 19.47
N VAL A 479 -11.26 40.40 20.37
CA VAL A 479 -11.47 40.03 21.78
C VAL A 479 -11.16 41.21 22.70
N ARG A 480 -12.01 41.43 23.70
CA ARG A 480 -11.79 42.37 24.81
C ARG A 480 -11.84 41.63 26.13
N PHE A 481 -10.87 41.89 26.99
CA PHE A 481 -10.84 41.33 28.35
C PHE A 481 -11.76 42.13 29.26
N THR A 482 -12.56 41.46 30.08
CA THR A 482 -13.45 42.11 31.05
C THR A 482 -12.91 41.95 32.47
N GLY A 483 -12.27 43.00 33.00
CA GLY A 483 -12.03 43.24 34.44
C GLY A 483 -11.04 42.30 35.16
N ALA A 484 -10.26 42.86 36.10
CA ALA A 484 -9.05 42.27 36.67
C ALA A 484 -9.25 40.96 37.45
N ILE A 485 -8.39 39.98 37.16
CA ILE A 485 -8.02 38.94 38.13
C ILE A 485 -7.20 39.64 39.21
N ARG A 486 -7.64 39.54 40.46
CA ARG A 486 -6.77 39.81 41.61
C ARG A 486 -6.00 38.55 41.96
#